data_AF-A0A453RHR7-F1
#
_entry.id   AF-A0A453RHR7-F1
#
_cell.length_a   1.000
_cell.length_b   1.000
_cell.length_c   1.000
_cell.angle_alpha   90.00
_cell.angle_beta   90.00
_cell.angle_gamma   90.00
#
_symmetry.space_group_name_H-M   'P 1'
#
loop_
_entity.id
_entity.type
_entity.pdbx_description
1 polymer ?
#
loop_
_entity_poly.entity_id
_entity_poly.type
_entity_poly.pdbx_seq_one_letter_code
_entity_poly.pdbx_strand_id
1 'polypeptide(L)'
;MDCSILKIWNLNAHSGVIGAFNCQGAGWCREGKKNLIHDVQPGTITGAVRGRDVSRLQEVAGDGWNGDVVVYSHVAGKASFNQNQRVVVILD
;
A
#
# COMPACT_ATOMS: atom_id res chain seq x y z
N MET A 1 -17.70 -5.12 9.99
CA MET A 1 -16.35 -5.70 9.83
C MET A 1 -15.51 -4.62 9.22
N ASP A 2 -14.50 -4.13 9.94
CA ASP A 2 -13.61 -3.12 9.39
C ASP A 2 -12.77 -3.76 8.30
N CYS A 3 -12.77 -3.14 7.13
CA CYS A 3 -12.02 -3.62 6.00
C CYS A 3 -10.65 -2.93 5.97
N SER A 4 -9.58 -3.73 6.01
CA SER A 4 -8.21 -3.21 6.04
C SER A 4 -7.48 -3.50 4.74
N ILE A 5 -6.77 -2.50 4.23
CA ILE A 5 -5.84 -2.65 3.10
C ILE A 5 -4.55 -3.30 3.61
N LEU A 6 -4.09 -4.35 2.94
CA LEU A 6 -2.76 -4.89 3.15
C LEU A 6 -1.74 -4.02 2.39
N LYS A 7 -0.73 -3.51 3.09
CA LYS A 7 0.38 -2.75 2.50
C LYS A 7 1.66 -3.55 2.65
N ILE A 8 2.39 -3.73 1.55
CA ILE A 8 3.72 -4.38 1.53
C ILE A 8 4.68 -3.41 0.88
N TRP A 9 5.87 -3.25 1.45
CA TRP A 9 6.86 -2.34 0.91
C TRP A 9 8.27 -2.94 0.89
N ASN A 10 9.11 -2.38 0.02
CA ASN A 10 10.54 -2.64 -0.04
C ASN A 10 11.28 -1.30 -0.23
N LEU A 11 12.49 -1.17 0.33
CA LEU A 11 13.35 0.00 0.15
C LEU A 11 14.68 -0.38 -0.51
N ASN A 12 15.26 0.60 -1.19
CA ASN A 12 16.68 0.62 -1.54
C ASN A 12 17.33 1.88 -0.91
N ALA A 13 18.60 2.15 -1.25
CA ALA A 13 19.35 3.28 -0.71
C ALA A 13 18.85 4.68 -1.13
N HIS A 14 17.82 4.79 -1.99
CA HIS A 14 17.32 6.04 -2.55
C HIS A 14 15.79 6.17 -2.56
N SER A 15 15.06 5.06 -2.53
CA SER A 15 13.59 5.05 -2.67
C SER A 15 12.95 3.82 -2.04
N GLY A 16 11.62 3.78 -2.07
CA GLY A 16 10.84 2.60 -1.73
C GLY A 16 9.74 2.32 -2.74
N VAL A 17 9.32 1.07 -2.80
CA VAL A 17 8.14 0.60 -3.54
C VAL A 17 7.12 0.13 -2.52
N ILE A 18 5.86 0.52 -2.69
CA ILE A 18 4.73 0.06 -1.88
C ILE A 18 3.64 -0.53 -2.78
N GLY A 19 3.20 -1.74 -2.45
CA GLY A 19 2.00 -2.36 -2.96
C GLY A 19 0.87 -2.24 -1.94
N ALA A 20 -0.35 -1.97 -2.43
CA ALA A 20 -1.57 -1.94 -1.64
C ALA A 20 -2.56 -2.95 -2.24
N PHE A 21 -3.16 -3.79 -1.40
CA PHE A 21 -3.96 -4.94 -1.86
C PHE A 21 -5.32 -4.98 -1.16
N ASN A 22 -6.39 -5.20 -1.94
CA ASN A 22 -7.66 -5.66 -1.41
C ASN A 22 -7.53 -7.14 -1.10
N CYS A 23 -7.70 -7.52 0.17
CA CYS A 23 -7.64 -8.91 0.61
C CYS A 23 -8.98 -9.40 1.17
N GLN A 24 -10.08 -8.70 0.88
CA GLN A 24 -11.42 -9.17 1.22
C GLN A 24 -11.70 -10.51 0.54
N GLY A 25 -12.44 -11.36 1.26
CA GLY A 25 -12.78 -12.68 0.75
C GLY A 25 -11.63 -13.70 0.78
N ALA A 26 -10.37 -13.29 0.95
CA ALA A 26 -9.25 -14.21 1.02
C ALA A 26 -8.99 -14.69 2.47
N GLY A 27 -8.73 -16.00 2.65
CA GLY A 27 -8.41 -16.59 3.95
C GLY A 27 -7.45 -17.77 3.84
N TRP A 28 -6.66 -18.02 4.89
CA TRP A 28 -5.75 -19.17 4.94
C TRP A 28 -6.47 -20.42 5.46
N CYS A 29 -6.51 -21.48 4.64
CA CYS A 29 -6.97 -22.81 5.06
C CYS A 29 -5.81 -23.58 5.70
N ARG A 30 -5.88 -23.83 7.01
CA ARG A 30 -4.83 -24.54 7.76
C ARG A 30 -4.67 -26.00 7.32
N GLU A 31 -5.77 -26.69 7.04
CA GLU A 31 -5.77 -28.11 6.64
C GLU A 31 -5.22 -28.28 5.23
N GLY A 32 -5.79 -27.53 4.27
CA GLY A 32 -5.37 -27.56 2.88
C GLY A 32 -4.06 -26.84 2.59
N LYS A 33 -3.50 -26.12 3.59
CA LYS A 33 -2.28 -25.29 3.48
C LYS A 33 -2.27 -24.39 2.25
N LYS A 34 -3.40 -23.73 1.99
CA LYS A 34 -3.59 -22.87 0.83
C LYS A 34 -4.47 -21.67 1.17
N ASN A 35 -4.31 -20.60 0.41
CA ASN A 35 -5.28 -19.52 0.41
C ASN A 35 -6.57 -19.98 -0.28
N LEU A 36 -7.69 -19.72 0.35
CA LEU A 36 -9.03 -19.89 -0.18
C LEU A 36 -9.65 -18.52 -0.42
N ILE A 37 -10.46 -18.44 -1.48
CA ILE A 37 -11.27 -17.28 -1.80
C ILE A 37 -12.71 -17.65 -1.43
N HIS A 38 -13.23 -17.04 -0.37
CA HIS A 38 -14.59 -17.20 0.13
C HIS A 38 -15.57 -16.23 -0.54
N ASP A 39 -15.06 -15.09 -1.01
CA ASP A 39 -15.82 -14.11 -1.79
C ASP A 39 -15.03 -13.79 -3.06
N VAL A 40 -15.59 -14.14 -4.21
CA VAL A 40 -14.99 -13.93 -5.53
C VAL A 40 -15.32 -12.56 -6.12
N GLN A 41 -16.20 -11.80 -5.48
CA GLN A 41 -16.59 -10.45 -5.85
C GLN A 41 -16.57 -9.54 -4.60
N PRO A 42 -15.39 -9.36 -3.99
CA PRO A 42 -15.27 -8.42 -2.88
C PRO A 42 -15.70 -7.02 -3.31
N GLY A 43 -16.25 -6.24 -2.38
CA GLY A 43 -16.59 -4.85 -2.65
C GLY A 43 -15.34 -3.98 -2.84
N THR A 44 -15.45 -2.89 -3.60
CA THR A 44 -14.37 -1.92 -3.73
C THR A 44 -14.01 -1.31 -2.38
N ILE A 45 -12.72 -1.22 -2.07
CA ILE A 45 -12.22 -0.51 -0.89
C ILE A 45 -11.46 0.74 -1.29
N THR A 46 -11.67 1.79 -0.50
CA THR A 46 -10.89 3.02 -0.59
C THR A 46 -10.02 3.14 0.64
N GLY A 47 -8.75 3.44 0.44
CA GLY A 47 -7.90 3.86 1.54
C GLY A 47 -6.74 4.70 1.07
N ALA A 48 -5.70 4.74 1.89
CA ALA A 48 -4.70 5.79 1.79
C ALA A 48 -3.30 5.27 2.09
N VAL A 49 -2.33 5.74 1.31
CA VAL A 49 -0.90 5.51 1.54
C VAL A 49 -0.18 6.83 1.78
N ARG A 50 0.69 6.87 2.78
CA ARG A 50 1.58 8.01 3.11
C ARG A 50 3.03 7.56 3.04
N GLY A 51 3.95 8.50 2.84
CA GLY A 51 5.39 8.20 2.94
C GLY A 51 5.75 7.57 4.29
N ARG A 52 5.12 8.04 5.38
CA ARG A 52 5.32 7.50 6.73
C ARG A 52 4.76 6.09 6.97
N ASP A 53 3.93 5.57 6.07
CA ASP A 53 3.48 4.16 6.15
C ASP A 53 4.61 3.20 5.75
N VAL A 54 5.62 3.70 5.03
CA VAL A 54 6.79 2.93 4.61
C VAL A 54 7.85 3.03 5.71
N SER A 55 7.94 1.98 6.52
CA SER A 55 8.91 1.93 7.62
C SER A 55 10.34 2.13 7.10
N ARG A 56 11.13 2.92 7.83
CA ARG A 56 12.54 3.25 7.52
C ARG A 56 12.78 4.15 6.30
N LEU A 57 11.72 4.67 5.65
CA LEU A 57 11.90 5.61 4.54
C LEU A 57 12.66 6.88 4.94
N GLN A 58 12.51 7.30 6.20
CA GLN A 58 13.25 8.44 6.75
C GLN A 58 14.77 8.23 6.73
N GLU A 59 15.26 7.01 6.92
CA GLU A 59 16.71 6.71 6.90
C GLU A 59 17.31 6.97 5.52
N VAL A 60 16.50 6.82 4.47
CA VAL A 60 16.90 7.00 3.07
C VAL A 60 16.63 8.43 2.58
N ALA A 61 15.56 9.06 3.06
CA ALA A 61 15.23 10.44 2.75
C ALA A 61 16.18 11.45 3.42
N GLY A 62 16.84 11.05 4.52
CA GLY A 62 17.77 11.87 5.27
C GLY A 62 17.11 12.75 6.34
N ASP A 63 17.96 13.44 7.10
CA ASP A 63 17.54 14.31 8.19
C ASP A 63 16.69 15.49 7.68
N GLY A 64 15.66 15.84 8.43
CA GLY A 64 14.76 16.96 8.10
C GLY A 64 13.64 16.61 7.11
N TRP A 65 13.55 15.36 6.65
CA TRP A 65 12.40 14.91 5.85
C TRP A 65 11.08 15.05 6.63
N ASN A 66 10.12 15.78 6.05
CA ASN A 66 8.87 16.13 6.69
C ASN A 66 7.73 15.12 6.44
N GLY A 67 7.95 14.11 5.61
CA GLY A 67 6.95 13.12 5.18
C GLY A 67 6.52 13.24 3.72
N ASP A 68 6.95 14.29 3.01
CA ASP A 68 6.55 14.54 1.63
C ASP A 68 7.22 13.57 0.66
N VAL A 69 6.46 13.05 -0.30
CA VAL A 69 6.96 12.09 -1.29
C VAL A 69 6.42 12.39 -2.67
N VAL A 70 7.16 11.99 -3.70
CA VAL A 70 6.60 11.82 -5.04
C VAL A 70 6.20 10.36 -5.17
N VAL A 71 4.95 10.09 -5.51
CA VAL A 71 4.46 8.74 -5.77
C VAL A 71 4.23 8.56 -7.26
N TYR A 72 4.84 7.53 -7.81
CA TYR A 72 4.63 7.09 -9.18
C TYR A 72 3.74 5.84 -9.20
N SER A 73 2.62 5.92 -9.93
CA SER A 73 1.78 4.77 -10.23
C SER A 73 2.15 4.24 -11.61
N HIS A 74 2.65 3.00 -11.67
CA HIS A 74 2.95 2.32 -12.94
C HIS A 74 1.68 2.12 -13.77
N VAL A 75 0.57 1.70 -13.14
CA VAL A 75 -0.70 1.45 -13.83
C VAL A 75 -1.29 2.73 -14.40
N ALA A 76 -1.22 3.84 -13.66
CA ALA A 76 -1.74 5.12 -14.12
C ALA A 76 -0.73 5.92 -14.99
N GLY A 77 0.53 5.48 -15.08
CA GLY A 77 1.61 6.20 -15.74
C GLY A 77 1.83 7.62 -15.21
N LYS A 78 1.54 7.87 -13.92
CA LYS A 78 1.48 9.23 -13.35
C LYS A 78 2.31 9.37 -12.09
N ALA A 79 3.07 10.45 -12.02
CA ALA A 79 3.69 10.94 -10.79
C ALA A 79 2.78 11.98 -10.12
N SER A 80 2.68 11.92 -8.80
CA SER A 80 1.94 12.89 -7.99
C SER A 80 2.79 13.30 -6.79
N PHE A 81 2.86 14.60 -6.53
CA PHE A 81 3.52 15.13 -5.35
C PHE A 81 2.56 15.07 -4.16
N ASN A 82 3.10 14.65 -3.01
CA ASN A 82 2.34 14.46 -1.80
C ASN A 82 2.87 15.37 -0.69
N GLN A 83 2.14 16.47 -0.41
CA GLN A 83 2.39 17.41 0.70
C GLN A 83 1.79 16.86 2.01
N ASN A 84 2.43 15.86 2.62
CA ASN A 84 2.02 15.28 3.91
C ASN A 84 0.58 14.69 3.94
N GLN A 85 0.01 14.41 2.77
CA GLN A 85 -1.36 13.94 2.59
C GLN A 85 -1.40 12.47 2.15
N ARG A 86 -2.60 11.95 1.99
CA ARG A 86 -2.88 10.54 1.69
C ARG A 86 -2.95 10.38 0.17
N VAL A 87 -2.15 9.50 -0.43
CA VAL A 87 -2.45 9.01 -1.78
C VAL A 87 -3.62 8.05 -1.64
N VAL A 88 -4.78 8.46 -2.17
CA VAL A 88 -5.98 7.62 -2.16
C VAL A 88 -5.78 6.48 -3.15
N VAL A 89 -5.87 5.26 -2.66
CA VAL A 89 -5.87 4.03 -3.46
C VAL A 89 -7.28 3.44 -3.43
N ILE A 90 -7.82 3.20 -4.61
CA ILE A 90 -9.08 2.48 -4.82
C ILE A 90 -8.68 1.11 -5.34
N LEU A 91 -9.13 0.07 -4.65
CA LEU A 91 -8.80 -1.32 -4.96
C LEU A 91 -10.10 -2.09 -5.11
N ASP A 92 -10.30 -2.62 -6.30
CA ASP A 92 -11.39 -3.54 -6.63
C ASP A 92 -11.03 -4.95 -6.15
#